data_AF-A0A4P9ZCB6-F1
#
_entry.id   AF-A0A4P9ZCB6-F1
#
_cell.length_a   1.000
_cell.length_b   1.000
_cell.length_c   1.000
_cell.angle_alpha   90.00
_cell.angle_beta   90.00
_cell.angle_gamma   90.00
#
_symmetry.space_group_name_H-M   'P 1'
#
loop_
_entity.id
_entity.type
_entity.pdbx_description
1 polymer ?
#
loop_
_entity_poly.entity_id
_entity_poly.type
_entity_poly.pdbx_seq_one_letter_code
_entity_poly.pdbx_strand_id
1 'polypeptide(L)'
;IDRLETEFGILHLIYHRNYNQHRVAVWWSSLDMLHRNVRKILLKLRAADDTRKIFHRERLRGEAASIARHMVRRGVFSKASYNFNGIIALGQFVTLGMVLVANLSAIHSILVEL
;
A
#
# COMPACT_ATOMS: atom_id res chain seq x y z
N ILE A 1 -6.12 0.94 -13.02
CA ILE A 1 -5.26 -0.08 -12.38
C ILE A 1 -3.81 0.33 -12.47
N ASP A 2 -3.36 0.79 -13.64
CA ASP A 2 -2.01 1.30 -13.91
C ASP A 2 -1.49 2.30 -12.87
N ARG A 3 -2.32 3.27 -12.44
CA ARG A 3 -1.94 4.21 -11.36
C ARG A 3 -1.55 3.48 -10.06
N LEU A 4 -2.32 2.47 -9.65
CA LEU A 4 -2.01 1.68 -8.45
C LEU A 4 -0.74 0.84 -8.63
N GLU A 5 -0.49 0.36 -9.85
CA GLU A 5 0.73 -0.39 -10.19
C GLU A 5 1.98 0.48 -10.08
N THR A 6 1.92 1.71 -10.61
CA THR A 6 3.02 2.67 -10.49
C THR A 6 3.33 2.97 -9.03
N GLU A 7 2.31 3.30 -8.23
CA GLU A 7 2.50 3.59 -6.81
C GLU A 7 2.99 2.36 -6.02
N PHE A 8 2.49 1.16 -6.34
CA PHE A 8 2.99 -0.07 -5.75
C PHE A 8 4.42 -0.38 -6.18
N GLY A 9 4.81 -0.05 -7.40
CA GLY A 9 6.19 -0.17 -7.88
C GLY A 9 7.15 0.66 -7.03
N ILE A 10 6.81 1.93 -6.79
CA ILE A 10 7.57 2.82 -5.89
C ILE A 10 7.64 2.20 -4.47
N LEU A 11 6.50 1.80 -3.91
CA LEU A 11 6.42 1.16 -2.60
C LEU A 11 7.31 -0.08 -2.51
N HIS A 12 7.29 -0.93 -3.55
CA HIS A 12 8.05 -2.17 -3.60
C HIS A 12 9.56 -1.92 -3.68
N LEU A 13 9.99 -0.94 -4.47
CA LEU A 13 11.41 -0.55 -4.55
C LEU A 13 11.92 -0.02 -3.21
N ILE A 14 11.14 0.81 -2.53
CA ILE A 14 11.46 1.29 -1.18
C ILE A 14 11.56 0.11 -0.21
N TYR A 15 10.58 -0.79 -0.23
CA TYR A 15 10.55 -1.99 0.60
C TYR A 15 11.79 -2.87 0.36
N HIS A 16 12.15 -3.13 -0.89
CA HIS A 16 13.30 -3.96 -1.21
C HIS A 16 14.61 -3.30 -0.78
N ARG A 17 14.81 -2.02 -1.12
CA ARG A 17 16.05 -1.28 -0.86
C ARG A 17 16.39 -1.14 0.63
N ASN A 18 15.36 -1.02 1.47
CA ASN A 18 15.50 -0.66 2.88
C ASN A 18 15.32 -1.85 3.84
N TYR A 19 15.03 -3.06 3.33
CA TYR A 19 14.73 -4.23 4.17
C TYR A 19 15.87 -4.57 5.13
N ASN A 20 17.10 -4.67 4.63
CA ASN A 20 18.24 -5.07 5.46
C ASN A 20 18.60 -4.04 6.54
N GLN A 21 18.26 -2.76 6.31
CA GLN A 21 18.58 -1.67 7.24
C GLN A 21 17.50 -1.49 8.31
N HIS A 22 16.23 -1.73 7.97
CA HIS A 22 15.11 -1.27 8.79
C HIS A 22 14.08 -2.35 9.14
N ARG A 23 14.30 -3.63 8.80
CA ARG A 23 13.32 -4.71 9.08
C ARG A 23 12.83 -4.81 10.53
N VAL A 24 13.63 -4.35 11.51
CA VAL A 24 13.28 -4.36 12.94
C VAL A 24 12.65 -3.06 13.43
N ALA A 25 12.59 -2.02 12.59
CA ALA A 25 12.04 -0.73 12.98
C ALA A 25 10.51 -0.80 13.13
N VAL A 26 9.95 -0.04 14.08
CA VAL A 26 8.51 -0.03 14.34
C VAL A 26 7.71 0.39 13.10
N TRP A 27 8.17 1.41 12.38
CA TRP A 27 7.53 1.88 11.15
C TRP A 27 7.57 0.85 10.02
N TRP A 28 8.55 -0.07 10.02
CA TRP A 28 8.66 -1.14 9.02
C TRP A 28 7.46 -2.06 9.03
N SER A 29 6.92 -2.37 10.20
CA SER A 29 5.72 -3.20 10.33
C SER A 29 4.51 -2.58 9.59
N SER A 30 4.43 -1.25 9.56
CA SER A 30 3.35 -0.53 8.86
C SER A 30 3.59 -0.53 7.35
N LEU A 31 4.84 -0.35 6.92
CA LEU A 31 5.24 -0.49 5.51
C LEU A 31 4.97 -1.89 4.97
N ASP A 32 5.37 -2.93 5.71
CA ASP A 32 5.17 -4.33 5.34
C ASP A 32 3.67 -4.69 5.25
N MET A 33 2.85 -4.21 6.20
CA MET A 33 1.41 -4.41 6.16
C MET A 33 0.77 -3.72 4.95
N LEU A 34 1.20 -2.51 4.62
CA LEU A 34 0.76 -1.79 3.42
C LEU A 34 1.14 -2.56 2.16
N HIS A 35 2.43 -2.93 2.03
CA HIS A 35 2.98 -3.65 0.88
C HIS A 35 2.21 -4.95 0.60
N ARG A 36 2.03 -5.79 1.62
CA ARG A 36 1.32 -7.07 1.47
C ARG A 36 -0.13 -6.91 1.03
N ASN A 37 -0.87 -5.96 1.59
CA ASN A 37 -2.27 -5.80 1.24
C ASN A 37 -2.46 -5.13 -0.12
N VAL A 38 -1.67 -4.11 -0.46
CA VAL A 38 -1.70 -3.48 -1.79
C VAL A 38 -1.33 -4.51 -2.87
N ARG A 39 -0.33 -5.36 -2.63
CA ARG A 39 0.01 -6.48 -3.53
C ARG A 39 -1.17 -7.42 -3.75
N LYS A 40 -1.90 -7.80 -2.69
CA LYS A 40 -3.08 -8.69 -2.79
C LYS A 40 -4.20 -8.04 -3.61
N ILE A 41 -4.47 -6.75 -3.39
CA ILE A 41 -5.45 -5.98 -4.15
C ILE A 41 -5.05 -5.98 -5.63
N LEU A 42 -3.79 -5.65 -5.92
CA LEU A 42 -3.30 -5.57 -7.28
C LEU A 42 -3.37 -6.90 -8.04
N LEU A 43 -2.99 -8.01 -7.39
CA LEU A 43 -3.09 -9.34 -7.99
C LEU A 43 -4.55 -9.72 -8.32
N LYS A 44 -5.51 -9.35 -7.46
CA LYS A 44 -6.93 -9.58 -7.71
C LYS A 44 -7.46 -8.73 -8.86
N LEU A 45 -7.05 -7.47 -8.94
CA LEU A 45 -7.45 -6.57 -10.02
C LEU A 45 -6.91 -7.03 -11.37
N ARG A 46 -5.63 -7.42 -11.45
CA ARG A 46 -5.05 -8.02 -12.66
C ARG A 46 -5.78 -9.29 -13.08
N ALA A 47 -5.99 -10.21 -12.14
CA ALA A 47 -6.73 -11.45 -12.42
C ALA A 47 -8.17 -11.20 -12.90
N ALA A 48 -8.80 -10.11 -12.44
CA ALA A 48 -10.13 -9.71 -12.88
C ALA A 48 -10.11 -9.21 -14.34
N ASP A 49 -9.09 -8.46 -14.74
CA ASP A 49 -8.93 -7.96 -16.11
C ASP A 49 -8.57 -9.07 -17.10
N ASP A 50 -7.78 -10.06 -16.68
CA ASP A 50 -7.42 -11.23 -17.50
C ASP A 50 -8.61 -12.18 -17.74
N THR A 51 -9.64 -12.13 -16.88
CA THR A 51 -10.74 -13.07 -16.92
C THR A 51 -11.86 -12.64 -17.87
N ARG A 52 -12.17 -13.48 -18.86
CA ARG A 52 -13.31 -13.28 -19.79
C ARG A 52 -14.69 -13.47 -19.16
N LYS A 53 -14.78 -14.24 -18.07
CA LYS A 53 -16.06 -14.52 -17.37
C LYS A 53 -16.47 -13.34 -16.49
N ILE A 54 -17.59 -12.70 -16.83
CA ILE A 54 -18.13 -11.51 -16.13
C ILE A 54 -18.30 -11.78 -14.62
N PHE A 55 -18.91 -12.91 -14.25
CA PHE A 55 -19.14 -13.24 -12.84
C PHE A 55 -17.84 -13.31 -12.00
N HIS A 56 -16.78 -13.91 -12.56
CA HIS A 56 -15.50 -13.99 -11.85
C HIS A 56 -14.80 -12.64 -11.75
N ARG A 57 -14.90 -11.81 -12.79
CA ARG A 57 -14.37 -10.44 -12.79
C ARG A 57 -15.00 -9.61 -11.67
N GLU A 58 -16.33 -9.61 -11.57
CA GLU A 58 -17.05 -8.87 -10.53
C GLU A 58 -16.71 -9.38 -9.12
N ARG A 59 -16.62 -10.71 -8.94
CA ARG A 59 -16.22 -11.29 -7.65
C ARG A 59 -14.81 -10.83 -7.23
N LEU A 60 -13.84 -10.89 -8.14
CA LEU A 60 -12.45 -10.50 -7.85
C LEU A 60 -12.32 -9.01 -7.53
N ARG A 61 -13.04 -8.15 -8.28
CA ARG A 61 -13.13 -6.71 -7.98
C ARG A 61 -13.79 -6.46 -6.63
N GLY A 62 -14.88 -7.16 -6.32
CA GLY A 62 -15.55 -7.09 -5.02
C GLY A 62 -14.64 -7.51 -3.85
N GLU A 63 -13.84 -8.56 -4.03
CA GLU A 63 -12.85 -8.99 -3.04
C GLU A 63 -11.72 -7.96 -2.87
N ALA A 64 -11.21 -7.38 -3.96
CA ALA A 64 -10.20 -6.32 -3.92
C ALA A 64 -10.71 -5.09 -3.16
N ALA A 65 -11.93 -4.63 -3.48
CA ALA A 65 -12.56 -3.50 -2.81
C ALA A 65 -12.89 -3.81 -1.35
N SER A 66 -13.23 -5.06 -1.01
CA SER A 66 -13.42 -5.50 0.38
C SER A 66 -12.13 -5.38 1.20
N ILE A 67 -10.99 -5.78 0.64
CA ILE A 67 -9.69 -5.62 1.30
C ILE A 67 -9.36 -4.13 1.47
N ALA A 68 -9.56 -3.31 0.44
CA ALA A 68 -9.34 -1.86 0.52
C ALA A 68 -10.18 -1.21 1.63
N ARG A 69 -11.49 -1.47 1.66
CA ARG A 69 -12.40 -1.00 2.71
C ARG A 69 -11.99 -1.48 4.10
N HIS A 70 -11.54 -2.74 4.21
CA HIS A 70 -11.05 -3.26 5.48
C HIS A 70 -9.80 -2.51 5.98
N MET A 71 -8.85 -2.20 5.08
CA MET A 71 -7.65 -1.42 5.43
C MET A 71 -8.00 -0.02 5.94
N VAL A 72 -8.94 0.65 5.27
CA VAL A 72 -9.45 1.97 5.68
C VAL A 72 -10.13 1.88 7.04
N ARG A 73 -11.08 0.96 7.20
CA ARG A 73 -11.85 0.78 8.45
C ARG A 73 -10.97 0.40 9.64
N ARG A 74 -9.90 -0.37 9.44
CA ARG A 74 -8.95 -0.76 10.50
C ARG A 74 -7.92 0.33 10.82
N GLY A 75 -7.97 1.48 10.15
CA GLY A 75 -7.04 2.57 10.39
C GLY A 75 -5.60 2.27 9.99
N VAL A 76 -5.38 1.37 9.02
CA VAL A 76 -4.03 1.00 8.55
C VAL A 76 -3.30 2.24 8.03
N PHE A 77 -4.00 3.10 7.27
CA PHE A 77 -3.44 4.32 6.71
C PHE A 77 -3.11 5.36 7.79
N SER A 78 -3.99 5.57 8.77
CA SER A 78 -3.74 6.51 9.87
C SER A 78 -2.53 6.08 10.71
N LYS A 79 -2.43 4.78 11.01
CA LYS A 79 -1.30 4.22 11.75
C LYS A 79 0.01 4.33 10.96
N ALA A 80 -0.01 4.01 9.67
CA ALA A 80 1.15 4.14 8.80
C ALA A 80 1.60 5.61 8.68
N SER A 81 0.66 6.53 8.51
CA SER A 81 0.93 7.97 8.44
C SER A 81 1.60 8.48 9.72
N TYR A 82 1.08 8.11 10.89
CA TYR A 82 1.69 8.47 12.17
C TYR A 82 3.13 7.96 12.27
N ASN A 83 3.36 6.69 11.96
CA ASN A 83 4.69 6.08 12.02
C ASN A 83 5.67 6.70 11.03
N PHE A 84 5.24 7.02 9.80
CA PHE A 84 6.09 7.65 8.80
C PHE A 84 6.42 9.11 9.13
N ASN A 85 5.45 9.86 9.68
CA ASN A 85 5.72 11.19 10.23
C ASN A 85 6.70 11.14 11.41
N GLY A 86 6.69 10.06 12.21
CA GLY A 86 7.71 9.83 13.23
C GLY A 86 9.13 9.73 12.68
N ILE A 87 9.32 9.18 11.48
CA ILE A 87 10.63 9.12 10.79
C ILE A 87 11.11 10.55 10.45
N ILE A 88 10.19 11.39 9.97
CA ILE A 88 10.46 12.80 9.63
C ILE A 88 10.84 13.56 10.90
N ALA A 89 10.06 13.40 11.97
CA ALA A 89 10.29 14.08 13.25
C ALA A 89 11.62 13.69 13.90
N LEU A 90 12.06 12.42 13.75
CA LEU A 90 13.34 11.95 14.28
C LEU A 90 14.56 12.56 13.55
N GLY A 91 14.39 13.04 12.32
CA GLY A 91 15.43 13.77 11.58
C GLY A 91 16.50 12.91 10.88
N GLN A 92 16.67 11.63 11.25
CA GLN A 92 17.73 10.78 10.69
C GLN A 92 17.47 10.32 9.24
N PHE A 93 16.20 10.15 8.85
CA PHE A 93 15.80 9.64 7.53
C PHE A 93 14.66 10.47 6.92
N VAL A 94 14.75 11.80 7.01
CA VAL A 94 13.69 12.73 6.58
C VAL A 94 13.24 12.49 5.14
N THR A 95 14.17 12.37 4.19
CA THR A 95 13.84 12.16 2.78
C THR A 95 13.03 10.88 2.57
N LEU A 96 13.41 9.77 3.23
CA LEU A 96 12.66 8.52 3.18
C LEU A 96 11.27 8.68 3.80
N GLY A 97 11.17 9.34 4.96
CA GLY A 97 9.90 9.63 5.62
C GLY A 97 8.94 10.42 4.73
N MET A 98 9.43 11.47 4.06
CA MET A 98 8.64 12.29 3.14
C MET A 98 8.10 11.47 1.96
N VAL A 99 8.94 10.65 1.34
CA VAL A 99 8.53 9.78 0.22
C VAL A 99 7.50 8.74 0.67
N LEU A 100 7.67 8.16 1.87
CA LEU A 100 6.72 7.21 2.44
C LEU A 100 5.35 7.85 2.70
N VAL A 101 5.30 9.07 3.25
CA VAL A 101 4.04 9.80 3.46
C VAL A 101 3.37 10.13 2.13
N ALA A 102 4.13 10.59 1.14
CA ALA A 102 3.60 10.89 -0.19
C ALA A 102 3.01 9.65 -0.88
N ASN A 103 3.75 8.55 -0.94
CA ASN A 103 3.29 7.31 -1.56
C ASN A 103 2.11 6.67 -0.79
N LEU A 104 2.10 6.75 0.55
CA LEU A 104 0.96 6.34 1.37
C LEU A 104 -0.31 7.13 1.00
N SER A 105 -0.20 8.44 0.86
CA SER A 105 -1.33 9.31 0.49
C SER A 105 -1.84 9.01 -0.92
N ALA A 106 -0.95 8.80 -1.88
CA ALA A 106 -1.31 8.44 -3.25
C ALA A 106 -2.07 7.10 -3.30
N ILE A 107 -1.55 6.07 -2.61
CA ILE A 107 -2.21 4.77 -2.51
C ILE A 107 -3.57 4.91 -1.81
N HIS A 108 -3.65 5.67 -0.72
CA HIS A 108 -4.90 5.88 0.00
C HIS A 108 -5.99 6.50 -0.89
N SER A 109 -5.64 7.55 -1.65
CA SER A 109 -6.58 8.18 -2.59
C SER A 109 -7.13 7.17 -3.60
N ILE A 110 -6.25 6.36 -4.20
CA ILE A 110 -6.65 5.36 -5.19
C ILE A 110 -7.53 4.26 -4.56
N LEU A 111 -7.20 3.81 -3.34
CA LEU A 111 -7.94 2.75 -2.67
C LEU A 111 -9.29 3.19 -2.10
N VAL A 112 -9.50 4.49 -1.86
CA VAL A 112 -10.81 5.04 -1.47
C VAL A 112 -11.77 5.13 -2.67
N GLU A 113 -11.24 5.29 -3.88
CA GLU A 113 -12.01 5.33 -5.14
C GLU A 113 -12.44 3.92 -5.63
N LEU A 114 -12.04 2.85 -4.94
CA LEU A 114 -12.12 1.44 -5.35
C LEU A 114 -13.34 0.71 -4.76
#